data_AF-A0A0A9W0D1-F1
#
_entry.id   AF-A0A0A9W0D1-F1
#
_cell.length_a   1.000
_cell.length_b   1.000
_cell.length_c   1.000
_cell.angle_alpha   90.00
_cell.angle_beta   90.00
_cell.angle_gamma   90.00
#
_symmetry.space_group_name_H-M   'P 1'
#
loop_
_entity.id
_entity.type
_entity.pdbx_description
1 polymer ?
#
loop_
_entity_poly.entity_id
_entity_poly.type
_entity_poly.pdbx_seq_one_letter_code
_entity_poly.pdbx_strand_id
1 'polypeptide(L)'
;MVKVKVQTSHKGTFPTRMLPAIAAMRADRSSGFPFKSLTPLWCRQIPYTMAKFYFFERIVRMFYKNVFNDKPRDQYSKATQLSITFASGYLAGIICAIVSHPADTLVSARGKAAYAGKGYGQIVKEMGYKNLCTKGLGTRILMIGTLTGLQWWIYDSYKTAFGMGTSGH
;
A
#
# COMPACT_ATOMS: atom_id res chain seq x y z
N MET A 1 12.11 8.44 7.48
CA MET A 1 13.55 8.12 7.64
C MET A 1 13.95 7.85 9.09
N VAL A 2 13.61 8.73 10.04
CA VAL A 2 13.96 8.59 11.48
C VAL A 2 13.52 7.24 12.05
N LYS A 3 12.23 6.89 11.92
CA LYS A 3 11.69 5.59 12.37
C LYS A 3 12.50 4.41 11.83
N VAL A 4 12.79 4.40 10.53
CA VAL A 4 13.53 3.30 9.90
C VAL A 4 14.94 3.23 10.46
N LYS A 5 15.66 4.36 10.56
CA LYS A 5 17.03 4.40 11.11
C LYS A 5 17.06 3.92 12.56
N VAL A 6 16.09 4.34 13.39
CA VAL A 6 15.94 3.85 14.77
C VAL A 6 15.69 2.34 14.84
N GLN A 7 14.91 1.77 13.92
CA GLN A 7 14.57 0.35 13.90
C GLN A 7 15.66 -0.54 13.29
N THR A 8 16.50 -0.01 12.40
CA THR A 8 17.53 -0.79 11.68
C THR A 8 18.94 -0.59 12.21
N SER A 9 19.18 0.43 13.04
CA SER A 9 20.49 0.65 13.67
C SER A 9 20.79 -0.42 14.72
N HIS A 10 22.06 -0.83 14.81
CA HIS A 10 22.51 -1.77 15.83
C HIS A 10 22.28 -1.19 17.22
N LYS A 11 21.86 -2.02 18.18
CA LYS A 11 21.63 -1.60 19.56
C LYS A 11 22.88 -0.90 20.10
N GLY A 12 22.74 0.34 20.56
CA GLY A 12 23.84 1.16 21.09
C GLY A 12 24.50 2.13 20.09
N THR A 13 24.24 2.02 18.78
CA THR A 13 24.88 2.89 17.77
C THR A 13 24.07 4.14 17.39
N PHE A 14 22.78 4.19 17.72
CA PHE A 14 21.91 5.30 17.34
C PHE A 14 20.83 5.54 18.41
N PRO A 15 20.38 6.80 18.63
CA PRO A 15 19.39 7.08 19.66
C PRO A 15 18.07 6.36 19.39
N THR A 16 17.50 5.74 20.42
CA THR A 16 16.22 5.02 20.34
C THR A 16 15.01 5.94 20.51
N ARG A 17 15.20 7.09 21.18
CA ARG A 17 14.18 8.12 21.37
C ARG A 17 14.07 9.01 20.14
N MET A 18 12.84 9.44 19.82
CA MET A 18 12.53 10.12 18.57
C MET A 18 13.18 11.51 18.45
N LEU A 19 13.12 12.34 19.50
CA LEU A 19 13.72 13.68 19.49
C LEU A 19 15.27 13.65 19.36
N PRO A 20 15.99 12.82 20.15
CA PRO A 20 17.44 12.64 19.97
C PRO A 20 17.82 12.08 18.59
N ALA A 21 17.01 11.16 18.05
CA ALA A 21 17.22 10.60 16.72
C ALA A 21 17.08 11.66 15.60
N ILE A 22 16.11 12.57 15.74
CA ILE A 22 15.94 13.70 14.81
C ILE A 22 17.16 14.64 14.89
N ALA A 23 17.58 15.01 16.10
CA ALA A 23 18.73 15.88 16.31
C ALA A 23 20.02 15.28 15.70
N ALA A 24 20.27 13.99 15.94
CA ALA A 24 21.41 13.27 15.38
C ALA A 24 21.37 13.19 13.84
N MET A 25 20.20 12.97 13.23
CA MET A 25 20.07 12.98 11.77
C MET A 25 20.20 14.37 11.16
N ARG A 26 19.78 15.41 11.87
CA ARG A 26 19.91 16.80 11.41
C ARG A 26 21.36 17.29 11.48
N ALA A 27 22.12 16.82 12.47
CA ALA A 27 23.55 17.11 12.59
C ALA A 27 24.38 16.41 11.49
N ASP A 28 24.01 15.19 11.11
CA ASP A 28 24.66 14.45 10.03
C ASP A 28 24.14 14.88 8.64
N ARG A 29 24.80 15.86 8.01
CA ARG A 29 24.48 16.33 6.64
C ARG A 29 24.58 15.23 5.58
N SER A 30 25.43 14.22 5.77
CA SER A 30 25.61 13.10 4.83
C SER A 30 24.39 12.15 4.80
N SER A 31 23.56 12.21 5.85
CA SER A 31 22.35 11.42 5.96
C SER A 31 21.27 11.81 4.94
N GLY A 32 21.37 13.01 4.34
CA GLY A 32 20.38 13.57 3.41
C GLY A 32 18.99 13.74 4.03
N PHE A 33 18.94 13.91 5.35
CA PHE A 33 17.71 14.18 6.09
C PHE A 33 17.16 15.59 5.72
N PRO A 34 15.84 15.75 5.52
CA PRO A 34 14.78 14.76 5.65
C PRO A 34 14.35 14.08 4.33
N PHE A 35 14.89 14.47 3.18
CA PHE A 35 14.30 14.16 1.87
C PHE A 35 14.97 13.04 1.05
N LYS A 36 16.10 12.48 1.48
CA LYS A 36 16.84 11.45 0.70
C LYS A 36 16.00 10.22 0.36
N SER A 37 15.01 9.85 1.19
CA SER A 37 14.11 8.73 0.89
C SER A 37 12.83 9.15 0.15
N LEU A 38 12.62 10.42 -0.15
CA LEU A 38 11.35 10.92 -0.70
C LEU A 38 11.14 10.44 -2.13
N THR A 39 12.14 10.58 -3.00
CA THR A 39 12.07 10.13 -4.40
C THR A 39 11.72 8.64 -4.53
N PRO A 40 12.46 7.69 -3.90
CA PRO A 40 12.08 6.27 -3.99
C PRO A 40 10.74 5.96 -3.33
N LEU A 41 10.34 6.74 -2.31
CA LEU A 41 9.02 6.59 -1.69
C LEU A 41 7.91 6.99 -2.66
N TRP A 42 8.03 8.12 -3.35
CA TRP A 42 7.06 8.59 -4.34
C TRP A 42 6.94 7.65 -5.53
N CYS A 43 8.07 7.17 -6.07
CA CYS A 43 8.06 6.20 -7.17
C CYS A 43 7.28 4.93 -6.84
N ARG A 44 7.16 4.57 -5.56
CA ARG A 44 6.37 3.42 -5.11
C ARG A 44 4.95 3.80 -4.71
N GLN A 45 4.80 4.86 -3.93
CA GLN A 45 3.54 5.20 -3.28
C GLN A 45 2.54 5.82 -4.25
N ILE A 46 2.99 6.67 -5.19
CA ILE A 46 2.09 7.34 -6.13
C ILE A 46 1.42 6.30 -7.04
N PRO A 47 2.14 5.38 -7.72
CA PRO A 47 1.50 4.37 -8.55
C PRO A 47 0.60 3.43 -7.75
N TYR A 48 1.04 3.01 -6.55
CA TYR A 48 0.24 2.15 -5.67
C TYR A 48 -1.10 2.80 -5.30
N THR A 49 -1.07 4.07 -4.90
CA THR A 49 -2.28 4.80 -4.53
C THR A 49 -3.19 5.00 -5.76
N MET A 50 -2.65 5.41 -6.90
CA MET A 50 -3.43 5.60 -8.14
C MET A 50 -4.14 4.32 -8.57
N ALA A 51 -3.43 3.19 -8.60
CA ALA A 51 -4.01 1.91 -8.97
C ALA A 51 -5.13 1.50 -7.99
N LYS A 52 -4.91 1.67 -6.68
CA LYS A 52 -5.90 1.35 -5.65
C LYS A 52 -7.20 2.13 -5.85
N PHE A 53 -7.14 3.44 -6.09
CA PHE A 53 -8.33 4.27 -6.32
C PHE A 53 -9.03 3.89 -7.62
N TYR A 54 -8.27 3.73 -8.71
CA TYR A 54 -8.82 3.35 -10.01
C TYR A 54 -9.57 2.01 -9.98
N PHE A 55 -8.94 0.97 -9.41
CA PHE A 55 -9.57 -0.35 -9.32
C PHE A 55 -10.75 -0.35 -8.34
N PHE A 56 -10.66 0.39 -7.23
CA PHE A 56 -11.78 0.54 -6.31
C PHE A 56 -13.01 1.12 -7.01
N GLU A 57 -12.89 2.27 -7.68
CA GLU A 57 -14.01 2.86 -8.42
C GLU A 57 -14.55 1.95 -9.51
N ARG A 58 -13.66 1.29 -10.26
CA ARG A 58 -14.06 0.40 -11.34
C ARG A 58 -14.85 -0.80 -10.84
N ILE A 59 -14.44 -1.38 -9.71
CA ILE A 59 -15.12 -2.53 -9.09
C ILE A 59 -16.44 -2.09 -8.46
N VAL A 60 -16.49 -0.95 -7.77
CA VAL A 60 -17.74 -0.42 -7.23
C VAL A 60 -18.76 -0.21 -8.35
N ARG A 61 -18.36 0.43 -9.47
CA ARG A 61 -19.22 0.58 -10.65
C ARG A 61 -19.65 -0.76 -11.24
N MET A 62 -18.76 -1.76 -11.27
CA MET A 62 -19.10 -3.10 -11.75
C MET A 62 -20.16 -3.75 -10.84
N PHE A 63 -20.03 -3.65 -9.51
CA PHE A 63 -21.03 -4.17 -8.57
C PHE A 63 -22.40 -3.53 -8.80
N TYR A 64 -22.48 -2.20 -8.86
CA TYR A 64 -23.75 -1.51 -9.07
C TYR A 64 -24.32 -1.70 -10.49
N LYS A 65 -23.48 -1.90 -11.51
CA LYS A 65 -23.95 -2.13 -12.89
C LYS A 65 -24.41 -3.56 -13.14
N ASN A 66 -23.72 -4.56 -12.56
CA ASN A 66 -23.89 -5.96 -12.95
C ASN A 66 -24.53 -6.83 -11.87
N VAL A 67 -24.41 -6.47 -10.59
CA VAL A 67 -24.89 -7.29 -9.46
C VAL A 67 -26.07 -6.62 -8.75
N PHE A 68 -26.06 -5.30 -8.65
CA PHE A 68 -27.06 -4.48 -7.97
C PHE A 68 -27.70 -3.49 -8.96
N ASN A 69 -28.20 -4.02 -10.09
CA ASN A 69 -28.78 -3.25 -11.19
C ASN A 69 -30.26 -2.87 -10.99
N ASP A 70 -30.94 -3.51 -10.04
CA ASP A 70 -32.40 -3.38 -9.85
C ASP A 70 -32.82 -2.01 -9.30
N LYS A 71 -31.94 -1.32 -8.57
CA LYS A 71 -32.26 -0.04 -7.91
C LYS A 71 -31.07 0.92 -7.96
N PRO A 72 -31.31 2.24 -8.04
CA PRO A 72 -30.24 3.21 -7.88
C PRO A 72 -29.63 3.09 -6.48
N ARG A 73 -28.32 3.32 -6.40
CA ARG A 73 -27.49 3.08 -5.21
C ARG A 73 -28.10 3.58 -3.89
N ASP A 74 -28.70 4.77 -3.92
CA ASP A 74 -29.25 5.44 -2.73
C ASP A 74 -30.48 4.74 -2.15
N GLN A 75 -31.08 3.81 -2.90
CA GLN A 75 -32.19 2.98 -2.43
C GLN A 75 -31.72 1.70 -1.72
N TYR A 76 -30.45 1.34 -1.80
CA TYR A 76 -29.90 0.22 -1.03
C TYR A 76 -29.66 0.63 0.43
N SER A 77 -29.88 -0.33 1.34
CA SER A 77 -29.61 -0.11 2.76
C SER A 77 -28.16 0.32 3.01
N LYS A 78 -27.92 1.14 4.04
CA LYS A 78 -26.57 1.55 4.44
C LYS A 78 -25.66 0.34 4.68
N ALA A 79 -26.18 -0.73 5.27
CA ALA A 79 -25.44 -1.97 5.51
C ALA A 79 -25.02 -2.66 4.19
N THR A 80 -25.89 -2.66 3.17
CA THR A 80 -25.59 -3.17 1.83
C THR A 80 -24.51 -2.33 1.16
N GLN A 81 -24.64 -1.00 1.19
CA GLN A 81 -23.65 -0.11 0.60
C GLN A 81 -22.26 -0.27 1.25
N LEU A 82 -22.19 -0.36 2.59
CA LEU A 82 -20.95 -0.58 3.31
C LEU A 82 -20.32 -1.94 3.00
N SER A 83 -21.13 -2.99 2.85
CA SER A 83 -20.66 -4.32 2.44
C SER A 83 -20.10 -4.30 1.02
N ILE A 84 -20.75 -3.60 0.08
CA ILE A 84 -20.25 -3.42 -1.29
C ILE A 84 -18.92 -2.65 -1.28
N THR A 85 -18.80 -1.59 -0.48
CA THR A 85 -17.53 -0.86 -0.31
C THR A 85 -16.42 -1.78 0.19
N PHE A 86 -16.69 -2.58 1.23
CA PHE A 86 -15.69 -3.51 1.76
C PHE A 86 -15.27 -4.54 0.71
N ALA A 87 -16.23 -5.18 0.04
CA ALA A 87 -15.96 -6.18 -1.00
C ALA A 87 -15.19 -5.58 -2.18
N SER A 88 -15.56 -4.37 -2.61
CA SER A 88 -14.87 -3.64 -3.67
C SER A 88 -13.46 -3.25 -3.27
N GLY A 89 -13.27 -2.79 -2.04
CA GLY A 89 -11.95 -2.53 -1.47
C GLY A 89 -11.08 -3.79 -1.40
N TYR A 90 -11.66 -4.91 -0.96
CA TYR A 90 -10.94 -6.18 -0.87
C TYR A 90 -10.47 -6.65 -2.24
N LEU A 91 -11.36 -6.69 -3.24
CA LEU A 91 -11.02 -7.08 -4.61
C LEU A 91 -10.03 -6.13 -5.27
N ALA A 92 -10.18 -4.81 -5.07
CA ALA A 92 -9.22 -3.83 -5.57
C ALA A 92 -7.84 -4.01 -4.93
N GLY A 93 -7.80 -4.35 -3.64
CA GLY A 93 -6.57 -4.69 -2.93
C GLY A 93 -5.89 -5.95 -3.48
N ILE A 94 -6.66 -6.98 -3.84
CA ILE A 94 -6.14 -8.20 -4.48
C ILE A 94 -5.50 -7.87 -5.83
N ILE A 95 -6.21 -7.16 -6.70
CA ILE A 95 -5.71 -6.79 -8.04
C ILE A 95 -4.46 -5.92 -7.91
N CYS A 96 -4.49 -4.92 -7.03
CA CYS A 96 -3.35 -4.05 -6.79
C CYS A 96 -2.15 -4.83 -6.25
N ALA A 97 -2.37 -5.80 -5.35
CA ALA A 97 -1.32 -6.66 -4.83
C ALA A 97 -0.68 -7.48 -5.95
N ILE A 98 -1.47 -8.13 -6.82
CA ILE A 98 -0.96 -8.96 -7.92
C ILE A 98 -0.12 -8.12 -8.90
N VAL A 99 -0.65 -6.96 -9.33
CA VAL A 99 0.02 -6.10 -10.32
C VAL A 99 1.29 -5.48 -9.75
N SER A 100 1.29 -5.05 -8.48
CA SER A 100 2.44 -4.38 -7.88
C SER A 100 3.47 -5.35 -7.30
N HIS A 101 3.12 -6.62 -7.10
CA HIS A 101 3.98 -7.61 -6.44
C HIS A 101 5.38 -7.74 -7.04
N PRO A 102 5.56 -7.85 -8.37
CA PRO A 102 6.89 -8.02 -8.96
C PRO A 102 7.78 -6.80 -8.71
N ALA A 103 7.23 -5.59 -8.91
CA ALA A 103 7.95 -4.34 -8.72
C ALA A 103 8.30 -4.10 -7.25
N ASP A 104 7.37 -4.36 -6.35
CA ASP A 104 7.62 -4.19 -4.91
C ASP A 104 8.60 -5.22 -4.35
N THR A 105 8.57 -6.46 -4.83
CA THR A 105 9.56 -7.49 -4.48
C THR A 105 10.95 -7.08 -4.94
N LEU A 106 11.05 -6.50 -6.14
CA LEU A 106 12.28 -6.01 -6.72
C LEU A 106 12.85 -4.80 -5.94
N VAL A 107 12.01 -3.80 -5.65
CA VAL A 107 12.40 -2.62 -4.84
C VAL A 107 12.81 -3.03 -3.42
N SER A 108 12.09 -3.99 -2.81
CA SER A 108 12.42 -4.51 -1.48
C SER A 108 13.73 -5.31 -1.47
N ALA A 109 13.99 -6.08 -2.52
CA ALA A 109 15.25 -6.82 -2.67
C ALA A 109 16.45 -5.88 -2.77
N ARG A 110 16.34 -4.78 -3.53
CA ARG A 110 17.39 -3.75 -3.62
C ARG A 110 17.75 -3.14 -2.26
N GLY A 111 16.82 -3.12 -1.31
CA GLY A 111 17.05 -2.65 0.06
C GLY A 111 17.83 -3.63 0.95
N LYS A 112 18.08 -4.87 0.51
CA LYS A 112 18.83 -5.88 1.27
C LYS A 112 20.32 -5.78 0.98
N ALA A 113 21.15 -5.99 2.01
CA ALA A 113 22.60 -5.97 1.89
C ALA A 113 23.13 -6.94 0.81
N ALA A 114 22.50 -8.11 0.64
CA ALA A 114 22.85 -9.11 -0.37
C ALA A 114 22.73 -8.63 -1.83
N TYR A 115 21.92 -7.60 -2.09
CA TYR A 115 21.68 -7.03 -3.42
C TYR A 115 22.07 -5.55 -3.50
N ALA A 116 22.79 -5.04 -2.49
CA ALA A 116 23.27 -3.67 -2.46
C ALA A 116 24.25 -3.43 -3.63
N GLY A 117 24.02 -2.35 -4.40
CA GLY A 117 24.85 -2.01 -5.56
C GLY A 117 24.55 -2.77 -6.85
N LYS A 118 23.70 -3.81 -6.83
CA LYS A 118 23.32 -4.54 -8.05
C LYS A 118 22.23 -3.81 -8.83
N GLY A 119 22.32 -3.87 -10.16
CA GLY A 119 21.29 -3.33 -11.05
C GLY A 119 20.00 -4.15 -10.97
N TYR A 120 18.84 -3.53 -11.25
CA TYR A 120 17.54 -4.20 -11.21
C TYR A 120 17.50 -5.49 -12.05
N GLY A 121 18.12 -5.50 -13.24
CA GLY A 121 18.21 -6.69 -14.09
C GLY A 121 19.04 -7.83 -13.50
N GLN A 122 20.11 -7.53 -12.76
CA GLN A 122 20.93 -8.54 -12.08
C GLN A 122 20.15 -9.17 -10.91
N ILE A 123 19.41 -8.35 -10.16
CA ILE A 123 18.55 -8.82 -9.06
C ILE A 123 17.45 -9.74 -9.59
N VAL A 124 16.84 -9.40 -10.72
CA VAL A 124 15.82 -10.25 -11.37
C VAL A 124 16.43 -11.57 -11.83
N LYS A 125 17.64 -11.56 -12.40
CA LYS A 125 18.36 -12.78 -12.82
C LYS A 125 18.72 -13.69 -11.63
N GLU A 126 19.11 -13.11 -10.50
CA GLU A 126 19.48 -13.85 -9.29
C GLU A 126 18.27 -14.39 -8.50
N MET A 127 17.17 -13.63 -8.41
CA MET A 127 15.95 -14.13 -7.77
C MET A 127 15.16 -15.08 -8.67
N GLY A 128 15.19 -14.86 -9.98
CA GLY A 128 14.35 -15.52 -10.97
C GLY A 128 12.94 -14.93 -11.05
N TYR A 129 12.42 -14.76 -12.27
CA TYR A 129 11.09 -14.18 -12.53
C TYR A 129 9.95 -14.90 -11.81
N LYS A 130 10.01 -16.24 -11.73
CA LYS A 130 8.99 -17.03 -11.03
C LYS A 130 8.93 -16.68 -9.55
N ASN A 131 10.08 -16.62 -8.86
CA ASN A 131 10.12 -16.23 -7.45
C ASN A 131 9.77 -14.76 -7.24
N LEU A 132 10.13 -13.88 -8.17
CA LEU A 132 9.76 -12.46 -8.10
C LEU A 132 8.23 -12.28 -8.08
N CYS A 133 7.51 -13.08 -8.86
CA CYS A 133 6.06 -12.99 -9.01
C CYS A 133 5.28 -13.84 -7.99
N THR A 134 5.83 -14.94 -7.47
CA THR A 134 5.05 -15.87 -6.61
C THR A 134 5.45 -15.83 -5.14
N LYS A 135 6.69 -15.44 -4.81
CA LYS A 135 7.19 -15.53 -3.43
C LYS A 135 6.45 -14.54 -2.53
N GLY A 136 5.68 -15.07 -1.58
CA GLY A 136 4.92 -14.26 -0.61
C GLY A 136 3.66 -13.58 -1.18
N LEU A 137 3.27 -13.89 -2.43
CA LEU A 137 2.11 -13.27 -3.07
C LEU A 137 0.82 -13.58 -2.31
N GLY A 138 0.57 -14.84 -1.92
CA GLY A 138 -0.65 -15.22 -1.21
C GLY A 138 -0.85 -14.48 0.12
N THR A 139 0.19 -14.44 0.96
CA THR A 139 0.16 -13.68 2.22
C THR A 139 -0.06 -12.20 1.98
N ARG A 140 0.57 -11.64 0.93
CA ARG A 140 0.41 -10.24 0.56
C ARG A 140 -1.00 -9.93 0.07
N ILE A 141 -1.60 -10.81 -0.73
CA ILE A 141 -2.98 -10.67 -1.21
C ILE A 141 -3.94 -10.61 -0.01
N LEU A 142 -3.81 -11.55 0.94
CA LEU A 142 -4.64 -11.56 2.14
C LEU A 142 -4.45 -10.29 2.97
N MET A 143 -3.21 -9.88 3.20
CA MET A 143 -2.89 -8.69 3.98
C MET A 143 -3.37 -7.40 3.31
N ILE A 144 -3.00 -7.16 2.04
CA ILE A 144 -3.34 -5.92 1.32
C ILE A 144 -4.82 -5.86 0.99
N GLY A 145 -5.44 -6.97 0.59
CA GLY A 145 -6.88 -7.08 0.37
C GLY A 145 -7.64 -6.69 1.63
N THR A 146 -7.33 -7.33 2.76
CA THR A 146 -8.02 -7.06 4.03
C THR A 146 -7.79 -5.64 4.52
N LEU A 147 -6.54 -5.16 4.51
CA LEU A 147 -6.22 -3.78 4.91
C LEU A 147 -6.94 -2.75 4.03
N THR A 148 -7.02 -2.99 2.73
CA THR A 148 -7.70 -2.08 1.81
C THR A 148 -9.20 -2.10 2.01
N GLY A 149 -9.82 -3.28 2.10
CA GLY A 149 -11.24 -3.42 2.40
C GLY A 149 -11.63 -2.73 3.69
N LEU A 150 -10.87 -2.94 4.77
CA LEU A 150 -11.11 -2.30 6.06
C LEU A 150 -10.91 -0.79 6.02
N GLN A 151 -9.87 -0.29 5.32
CA GLN A 151 -9.64 1.15 5.17
C GLN A 151 -10.84 1.86 4.53
N TRP A 152 -11.36 1.29 3.44
CA TRP A 152 -12.54 1.82 2.76
C TRP A 152 -13.81 1.69 3.59
N TRP A 153 -13.98 0.55 4.27
CA TRP A 153 -15.14 0.32 5.13
C TRP A 153 -15.20 1.27 6.32
N ILE A 154 -14.08 1.51 7.00
CA ILE A 154 -14.00 2.49 8.11
C ILE A 154 -14.28 3.90 7.58
N TYR A 155 -13.70 4.25 6.43
CA TYR A 155 -13.92 5.55 5.81
C TYR A 155 -15.38 5.79 5.45
N ASP A 156 -16.06 4.81 4.86
CA ASP A 156 -17.46 4.93 4.49
C ASP A 156 -18.41 4.83 5.69
N SER A 157 -18.06 4.04 6.70
CA SER A 157 -18.80 3.98 7.96
C SER A 157 -18.77 5.34 8.66
N TYR A 158 -17.60 6.00 8.66
CA TYR A 158 -17.47 7.36 9.16
C TYR A 158 -18.32 8.34 8.33
N LYS A 159 -18.19 8.35 7.00
CA LYS A 159 -19.00 9.22 6.13
C LYS A 159 -20.51 9.05 6.35
N THR A 160 -20.98 7.80 6.41
CA THR A 160 -22.41 7.49 6.62
C THR A 160 -22.93 7.86 8.00
N ALA A 161 -22.07 7.84 9.03
CA ALA A 161 -22.40 8.34 10.37
C ALA A 161 -22.61 9.86 10.38
N PHE A 162 -21.86 10.60 9.57
CA PHE A 162 -22.01 12.06 9.39
C PHE A 162 -23.04 12.45 8.31
N GLY A 163 -23.87 11.50 7.85
CA GLY A 163 -24.93 11.77 6.88
C GLY A 163 -24.46 11.90 5.42
N MET A 164 -23.19 11.64 5.13
CA MET A 164 -22.66 11.59 3.76
C MET A 164 -22.87 10.20 3.14
N GLY A 165 -23.07 10.14 1.82
CA GLY A 165 -23.14 8.87 1.08
C GLY A 165 -21.84 8.07 1.13
N THR A 166 -21.91 6.77 0.83
CA THR A 166 -20.73 5.89 0.75
C THR A 166 -19.79 6.30 -0.41
N SER A 167 -18.62 5.69 -0.58
CA SER A 167 -17.65 6.02 -1.64
C SER A 167 -17.82 5.17 -2.91
N GLY A 168 -17.38 5.72 -4.04
CA GLY A 168 -17.61 5.21 -5.39
C GLY A 168 -18.68 6.05 -6.10
N HIS A 169 -18.41 6.44 -7.35
CA HIS A 169 -19.32 7.20 -8.20
C HIS A 169 -19.98 6.28 -9.23
#